data_AF-A0A9X8DJL9-F1
#
_entry.id   AF-A0A9X8DJL9-F1
#
_cell.length_a   1.000
_cell.length_b   1.000
_cell.length_c   1.000
_cell.angle_alpha   90.00
_cell.angle_beta   90.00
_cell.angle_gamma   90.00
#
_symmetry.space_group_name_H-M   'P 1'
#
loop_
_entity.id
_entity.type
_entity.pdbx_description
1 polymer ?
#
loop_
_entity_poly.entity_id
_entity_poly.type
_entity_poly.pdbx_seq_one_letter_code
_entity_poly.pdbx_strand_id
1 'polypeptide(L)'
;SAHFTEEVVAYADSINVLLERVPPRFTWCCQPADVAWIRPLKAALRANWLVEIRRKVRNSKALKENLKLRGPSRPTMVSWITGVWKDLPGAVILNGFRKCQLIQGAIEECVEVDDALEDSELTDLAENMAIEDTIHPAGEIGLMNADNTAPIYSL
;
A
#
# COMPACT_ATOMS: atom_id res chain seq x y z
N SER A 1 -3.12 -18.61 9.09
CA SER A 1 -3.13 -17.63 7.98
C SER A 1 -4.50 -17.69 7.33
N ALA A 2 -5.14 -16.54 7.06
CA ALA A 2 -6.44 -16.50 6.37
C ALA A 2 -6.39 -17.11 4.96
N HIS A 3 -5.21 -17.21 4.36
CA HIS A 3 -5.00 -17.79 3.02
C HIS A 3 -4.89 -19.33 2.99
N PHE A 4 -4.99 -20.02 4.13
CA PHE A 4 -4.87 -21.48 4.23
C PHE A 4 -5.93 -22.09 5.17
N THR A 5 -7.15 -21.54 5.17
CA THR A 5 -8.30 -22.17 5.83
C THR A 5 -8.75 -23.40 5.03
N GLU A 6 -9.50 -24.31 5.65
CA GLU A 6 -10.02 -25.52 4.99
C GLU A 6 -10.82 -25.16 3.73
N GLU A 7 -11.67 -24.13 3.80
CA GLU A 7 -12.46 -23.63 2.67
C GLU A 7 -11.59 -23.14 1.51
N VAL A 8 -10.51 -22.38 1.80
CA VAL A 8 -9.59 -21.86 0.77
C VAL A 8 -8.81 -23.00 0.11
N VAL A 9 -8.37 -23.98 0.90
CA VAL A 9 -7.63 -25.15 0.38
C VAL A 9 -8.54 -26.01 -0.50
N ALA A 10 -9.76 -26.31 -0.04
CA ALA A 10 -10.73 -27.08 -0.81
C ALA A 10 -11.12 -26.38 -2.12
N TYR A 11 -11.30 -25.05 -2.07
CA TYR A 11 -11.60 -24.30 -3.28
C TYR A 11 -10.43 -24.29 -4.27
N ALA A 12 -9.19 -24.09 -3.80
CA ALA A 12 -8.01 -24.15 -4.67
C ALA A 12 -7.86 -25.51 -5.37
N ASP A 13 -8.10 -26.60 -4.65
CA ASP A 13 -8.13 -27.95 -5.21
C ASP A 13 -9.22 -28.11 -6.28
N SER A 14 -10.43 -27.59 -6.03
CA SER A 14 -11.55 -27.65 -6.97
C SER A 14 -11.29 -26.94 -8.31
N ILE A 15 -10.37 -25.97 -8.34
CA ILE A 15 -9.95 -25.24 -9.55
C ILE A 15 -8.55 -25.65 -10.03
N ASN A 16 -8.00 -26.76 -9.51
CA ASN A 16 -6.68 -27.29 -9.85
C ASN A 16 -5.54 -26.26 -9.67
N VAL A 17 -5.59 -25.49 -8.60
CA VAL A 17 -4.57 -24.51 -8.21
C VAL A 17 -3.75 -25.05 -7.03
N LEU A 18 -2.44 -25.14 -7.22
CA LEU A 18 -1.51 -25.47 -6.15
C LEU A 18 -1.23 -24.22 -5.29
N LEU A 19 -1.43 -24.34 -3.98
CA LEU A 19 -1.09 -23.29 -3.01
C LEU A 19 0.32 -23.48 -2.46
N GLU A 20 1.25 -22.63 -2.89
CA GLU A 20 2.64 -22.63 -2.40
C GLU A 20 2.75 -21.89 -1.07
N ARG A 21 3.34 -22.53 -0.05
CA ARG A 21 3.56 -21.89 1.26
C ARG A 21 4.83 -21.05 1.23
N VAL A 22 4.68 -19.77 1.57
CA VAL A 22 5.82 -18.88 1.80
C VAL A 22 6.27 -18.99 3.26
N PRO A 23 7.57 -19.24 3.53
CA PRO A 23 8.08 -19.26 4.89
C PRO A 23 7.85 -17.91 5.60
N PRO A 24 7.44 -17.91 6.88
CA PRO A 24 7.25 -16.67 7.63
C PRO A 24 8.52 -15.80 7.62
N ARG A 25 8.36 -14.49 7.39
CA ARG A 25 9.45 -13.49 7.30
C ARG A 25 10.35 -13.56 6.05
N PHE A 26 10.06 -14.44 5.11
CA PHE A 26 10.79 -14.55 3.83
C PHE A 26 9.99 -14.03 2.63
N THR A 27 8.90 -13.31 2.86
CA THR A 27 8.06 -12.78 1.76
C THR A 27 8.85 -11.89 0.81
N TRP A 28 9.78 -11.09 1.34
CA TRP A 28 10.65 -10.18 0.59
C TRP A 28 11.55 -10.85 -0.47
N CYS A 29 11.84 -12.16 -0.34
CA CYS A 29 12.65 -12.90 -1.31
C CYS A 29 11.90 -14.05 -2.00
N CYS A 30 10.79 -14.52 -1.42
CA CYS A 30 10.03 -15.65 -1.95
C CYS A 30 8.73 -15.23 -2.67
N GLN A 31 8.23 -14.01 -2.47
CA GLN A 31 7.01 -13.54 -3.13
C GLN A 31 7.36 -12.59 -4.28
N PRO A 32 7.06 -12.95 -5.54
CA PRO A 32 7.33 -12.11 -6.70
C PRO A 32 6.84 -10.66 -6.57
N ALA A 33 5.70 -10.47 -5.90
CA ALA A 33 5.12 -9.16 -5.63
C ALA A 33 6.03 -8.28 -4.78
N ASP A 34 6.47 -8.78 -3.63
CA ASP A 34 7.36 -8.04 -2.74
C ASP A 34 8.75 -7.88 -3.34
N VAL A 35 9.21 -8.87 -4.12
CA VAL A 35 10.52 -8.88 -4.78
C VAL A 35 10.64 -7.85 -5.89
N ALA A 36 9.56 -7.54 -6.62
CA ALA A 36 9.67 -6.74 -7.84
C ALA A 36 8.68 -5.58 -7.97
N TRP A 37 7.37 -5.79 -7.81
CA TRP A 37 6.41 -4.74 -8.21
C TRP A 37 5.81 -3.93 -7.06
N ILE A 38 5.76 -4.43 -5.83
CA ILE A 38 5.20 -3.66 -4.71
C ILE A 38 5.99 -2.38 -4.42
N ARG A 39 7.33 -2.43 -4.50
CA ARG A 39 8.18 -1.23 -4.33
C ARG A 39 7.87 -0.14 -5.38
N PRO A 40 8.01 -0.40 -6.70
CA PRO A 40 7.74 0.63 -7.71
C PRO A 40 6.28 1.09 -7.73
N LEU A 41 5.31 0.21 -7.48
CA LEU A 41 3.90 0.62 -7.34
C LEU A 41 3.72 1.61 -6.18
N LYS A 42 4.32 1.34 -5.01
CA LYS A 42 4.27 2.25 -3.86
C LYS A 42 4.96 3.59 -4.16
N ALA A 43 6.12 3.57 -4.82
CA ALA A 43 6.84 4.79 -5.21
C ALA A 43 5.99 5.68 -6.12
N ALA A 44 5.40 5.11 -7.18
CA ALA A 44 4.54 5.88 -8.09
C ALA A 44 3.27 6.42 -7.41
N LEU A 45 2.68 5.67 -6.47
CA LEU A 45 1.56 6.17 -5.66
C LEU A 45 1.97 7.32 -4.74
N ARG A 46 3.18 7.29 -4.16
CA ARG A 46 3.72 8.40 -3.37
C ARG A 46 3.99 9.64 -4.22
N ALA A 47 4.48 9.47 -5.45
CA ALA A 47 4.62 10.57 -6.40
C ALA A 47 3.27 11.25 -6.68
N ASN A 48 2.20 10.48 -6.92
CA ASN A 48 0.84 11.02 -7.07
C ASN A 48 0.38 11.78 -5.82
N TRP A 49 0.66 11.24 -4.63
CA TRP A 49 0.33 11.88 -3.37
C TRP A 49 1.07 13.21 -3.18
N LEU A 50 2.35 13.27 -3.54
CA LEU A 50 3.17 14.47 -3.46
C LEU A 50 2.66 15.59 -4.36
N VAL A 51 2.31 15.27 -5.62
CA VAL A 51 1.64 16.21 -6.53
C VAL A 51 0.37 16.77 -5.90
N GLU A 52 -0.38 15.92 -5.21
CA GLU A 52 -1.65 16.27 -4.59
C GLU A 52 -1.48 17.12 -3.33
N ILE A 53 -0.46 16.85 -2.51
CA ILE A 53 -0.03 17.73 -1.42
C ILE A 53 0.34 19.11 -1.97
N ARG A 54 1.19 19.19 -3.00
CA ARG A 54 1.61 20.47 -3.62
C ARG A 54 0.42 21.26 -4.13
N ARG A 55 -0.57 20.60 -4.73
CA ARG A 55 -1.80 21.27 -5.16
C ARG A 55 -2.58 21.84 -3.96
N LYS A 56 -2.71 21.08 -2.88
CA LYS A 56 -3.41 21.55 -1.65
C LYS A 56 -2.70 22.73 -0.98
N VAL A 57 -1.37 22.70 -0.90
CA VAL A 57 -0.55 23.81 -0.39
C VAL A 57 -0.73 25.07 -1.24
N ARG A 58 -0.70 24.95 -2.57
CA ARG A 58 -0.93 26.10 -3.45
C ARG A 58 -2.33 26.69 -3.29
N ASN A 59 -3.35 25.84 -3.17
CA ASN A 59 -4.72 26.28 -3.00
C ASN A 59 -4.96 26.96 -1.65
N SER A 60 -4.40 26.44 -0.55
CA SER A 60 -4.54 27.06 0.77
C SER A 60 -3.89 28.45 0.81
N LYS A 61 -2.71 28.61 0.18
CA LYS A 61 -2.05 29.92 0.01
C LYS A 61 -2.93 30.90 -0.77
N ALA A 62 -3.50 30.46 -1.90
CA ALA A 62 -4.35 31.30 -2.73
C ALA A 62 -5.62 31.75 -2.02
N LEU A 63 -6.22 30.87 -1.20
CA LEU A 63 -7.43 31.15 -0.43
C LEU A 63 -7.15 31.85 0.92
N LYS A 64 -5.89 31.97 1.34
CA LYS A 64 -5.47 32.43 2.68
C LYS A 64 -6.14 31.65 3.82
N GLU A 65 -6.33 30.35 3.61
CA GLU A 65 -6.91 29.44 4.59
C GLU A 65 -5.84 28.51 5.17
N ASN A 66 -6.10 27.96 6.37
CA ASN A 66 -5.24 26.94 6.95
C ASN A 66 -5.21 25.69 6.07
N LEU A 67 -4.02 25.10 5.91
CA LEU A 67 -3.84 23.87 5.14
C LEU A 67 -4.50 22.69 5.88
N LYS A 68 -5.56 22.14 5.29
CA LYS A 68 -6.19 20.89 5.77
C LYS A 68 -5.77 19.72 4.88
N LEU A 69 -4.73 18.99 5.30
CA LEU A 69 -4.30 17.76 4.63
C LEU A 69 -5.33 16.66 4.87
N ARG A 70 -6.09 16.33 3.83
CA ARG A 70 -6.95 15.14 3.77
C ARG A 70 -6.35 14.12 2.83
N GLY A 71 -6.55 12.84 3.10
CA GLY A 71 -6.22 11.79 2.13
C GLY A 71 -7.01 11.96 0.82
N PRO A 72 -6.54 11.36 -0.28
CA PRO A 72 -7.31 11.26 -1.52
C PRO A 72 -8.61 10.49 -1.29
N SER A 73 -9.63 10.80 -2.10
CA SER A 73 -10.91 10.07 -2.07
C SER A 73 -10.73 8.64 -2.59
N ARG A 74 -11.67 7.74 -2.28
CA ARG A 74 -11.66 6.37 -2.84
C ARG A 74 -11.62 6.35 -4.37
N PRO A 75 -12.46 7.12 -5.11
CA PRO A 75 -12.35 7.22 -6.57
C PRO A 75 -10.97 7.70 -7.05
N THR A 76 -10.39 8.70 -6.37
CA THR A 76 -9.05 9.20 -6.69
C THR A 76 -8.00 8.10 -6.52
N MET A 77 -8.02 7.39 -5.38
CA MET A 77 -7.11 6.28 -5.12
C MET A 77 -7.23 5.16 -6.16
N VAL A 78 -8.45 4.77 -6.52
CA VAL A 78 -8.68 3.75 -7.55
C VAL A 78 -8.12 4.21 -8.90
N SER A 79 -8.32 5.48 -9.27
CA SER A 79 -7.74 6.04 -10.49
C SER A 79 -6.22 5.99 -10.47
N TRP A 80 -5.59 6.35 -9.35
CA TRP A 80 -4.13 6.32 -9.20
C TRP A 80 -3.59 4.89 -9.30
N ILE A 81 -4.19 3.94 -8.57
CA ILE A 81 -3.78 2.53 -8.62
C ILE A 81 -3.92 1.98 -10.04
N THR A 82 -5.02 2.30 -10.72
CA THR A 82 -5.27 1.84 -12.10
C THR A 82 -4.25 2.39 -13.07
N GLY A 83 -3.93 3.68 -12.99
CA GLY A 83 -2.91 4.31 -13.83
C GLY A 83 -1.53 3.72 -13.58
N VAL A 84 -1.11 3.70 -12.31
CA VAL A 84 0.20 3.15 -11.91
C VAL A 84 0.37 1.69 -12.29
N TRP A 85 -0.68 0.86 -12.15
CA TRP A 85 -0.65 -0.54 -12.58
C TRP A 85 -0.52 -0.67 -14.10
N LYS A 86 -1.25 0.16 -14.87
CA LYS A 86 -1.21 0.16 -16.33
C LYS A 86 0.17 0.57 -16.86
N ASP A 87 0.83 1.49 -16.19
CA ASP A 87 2.13 2.03 -16.60
C ASP A 87 3.30 1.15 -16.12
N LEU A 88 3.05 0.16 -15.25
CA LEU A 88 4.07 -0.75 -14.75
C LEU A 88 4.59 -1.65 -15.90
N PRO A 89 5.90 -1.64 -16.21
CA PRO A 89 6.44 -2.49 -17.26
C PRO A 89 6.24 -3.97 -16.96
N GLY A 90 5.79 -4.74 -17.95
CA GLY A 90 5.63 -6.20 -17.81
C GLY A 90 6.92 -6.92 -17.41
N ALA A 91 8.08 -6.38 -17.82
CA ALA A 91 9.40 -6.88 -17.41
C ALA A 91 9.60 -6.86 -15.88
N VAL A 92 9.08 -5.85 -15.17
CA VAL A 92 9.13 -5.80 -13.70
C VAL A 92 8.39 -6.99 -13.09
N ILE A 93 7.22 -7.33 -13.63
CA ILE A 93 6.43 -8.49 -13.18
C ILE A 93 7.22 -9.78 -13.44
N LEU A 94 7.69 -9.98 -14.67
CA LEU A 94 8.46 -11.17 -15.05
C LEU A 94 9.72 -11.34 -14.21
N ASN A 95 10.43 -10.25 -13.94
CA ASN A 95 11.61 -10.25 -13.08
C ASN A 95 11.30 -10.70 -11.66
N GLY A 96 10.12 -10.39 -11.10
CA GLY A 96 9.71 -10.92 -9.80
C GLY A 96 9.67 -12.44 -9.78
N PHE A 97 9.04 -13.05 -10.80
CA PHE A 97 8.98 -14.50 -10.92
C PHE A 97 10.35 -15.15 -11.19
N ARG A 98 11.19 -14.53 -12.04
CA ARG A 98 12.55 -15.01 -12.33
C ARG A 98 13.44 -14.93 -11.09
N LYS A 99 13.40 -13.82 -10.33
CA LYS A 99 14.15 -13.63 -9.08
C LYS A 99 13.74 -14.64 -8.01
N CYS A 100 12.46 -15.04 -7.98
CA CYS A 100 11.96 -16.10 -7.11
C CYS A 100 12.20 -17.52 -7.67
N GLN A 101 12.89 -17.66 -8.80
CA GLN A 101 13.18 -18.94 -9.47
C GLN A 101 11.93 -19.73 -9.88
N LEU A 102 10.78 -19.06 -10.05
CA LEU A 102 9.53 -19.68 -10.46
C LEU A 102 9.43 -19.86 -11.98
N ILE A 103 10.17 -19.06 -12.73
CA ILE A 103 10.28 -19.16 -14.20
C ILE A 103 11.74 -18.99 -14.62
N GLN A 104 12.10 -19.59 -15.75
CA GLN A 104 13.43 -19.44 -16.36
C GLN A 104 13.56 -18.13 -17.15
N GLY A 105 14.78 -17.60 -17.22
CA GLY A 105 15.12 -16.44 -18.06
C GLY A 105 16.08 -15.46 -17.37
N ALA A 106 16.72 -14.62 -18.19
CA ALA A 106 17.57 -13.54 -17.68
C ALA A 106 16.73 -12.44 -17.02
N ILE A 107 17.28 -11.79 -16.00
CA ILE A 107 16.68 -10.59 -15.41
C ILE A 107 16.88 -9.43 -16.38
N GLU A 108 15.79 -8.79 -16.77
CA GLU A 108 15.80 -7.61 -17.63
C GLU A 108 16.06 -6.37 -16.77
N GLU A 109 16.99 -5.50 -17.17
CA GLU A 109 17.22 -4.25 -16.45
C GLU A 109 16.01 -3.33 -16.64
N CYS A 110 15.40 -2.91 -15.53
CA CYS A 110 14.28 -1.99 -15.51
C CYS A 110 14.72 -0.73 -14.77
N VAL A 111 14.36 0.44 -15.29
CA VAL A 111 14.60 1.70 -14.58
C VAL A 111 13.83 1.68 -13.27
N GLU A 112 14.55 1.69 -12.14
CA GLU A 112 13.91 1.88 -10.85
C GLU A 112 13.57 3.37 -10.69
N VAL A 113 12.30 3.66 -10.43
CA VAL A 113 11.89 5.01 -10.03
C VAL A 113 12.41 5.23 -8.61
N ASP A 114 13.32 6.18 -8.44
CA ASP A 114 13.74 6.62 -7.12
C ASP A 114 12.60 7.40 -6.46
N ASP A 115 12.33 7.07 -5.21
CA ASP A 115 11.22 7.59 -4.38
C ASP A 115 11.74 8.62 -3.37
N ALA A 116 13.02 8.99 -3.46
CA ALA A 116 13.60 10.06 -2.67
C ALA A 116 13.01 11.41 -3.12
N LEU A 117 12.40 12.13 -2.18
CA LEU A 117 12.10 13.55 -2.37
C LEU A 117 13.42 14.29 -2.53
N GLU A 118 13.51 15.19 -3.51
CA GLU A 118 14.64 16.10 -3.57
C GLU A 118 14.62 17.04 -2.34
N ASP A 119 15.79 17.40 -1.81
CA ASP A 119 15.91 18.23 -0.59
C ASP A 119 15.16 19.57 -0.71
N SER A 120 15.06 20.11 -1.93
CA SER A 120 14.28 21.30 -2.27
C SER A 120 12.79 21.10 -2.00
N GLU A 121 12.25 19.94 -2.36
CA GLU A 121 10.83 19.59 -2.21
C GLU A 121 10.45 19.34 -0.75
N LEU A 122 11.40 18.84 0.05
CA LEU A 122 11.25 18.65 1.49
C LEU A 122 11.24 19.99 2.22
N THR A 123 12.09 20.93 1.81
CA THR A 123 12.18 22.28 2.36
C THR A 123 10.89 23.06 2.14
N ASP A 124 10.36 23.05 0.90
CA ASP A 124 9.08 23.66 0.57
C ASP A 124 7.92 23.08 1.40
N LEU A 125 7.94 21.78 1.70
CA LEU A 125 6.90 21.16 2.50
C LEU A 125 7.01 21.61 3.97
N ALA A 126 8.21 21.64 4.53
CA ALA A 126 8.47 22.04 5.91
C ALA A 126 8.11 23.50 6.17
N GLU A 127 8.41 24.42 5.24
CA GLU A 127 8.10 25.84 5.37
C GLU A 127 6.59 26.14 5.34
N ASN A 128 5.79 25.24 4.74
CA ASN A 128 4.37 25.46 4.50
C ASN A 128 3.45 24.62 5.39
N MET A 129 4.02 23.74 6.22
CA MET A 129 3.29 23.05 7.26
C MET A 129 3.08 23.98 8.46
N ALA A 130 1.89 24.57 8.56
CA ALA A 130 1.39 24.99 9.86
C ALA A 130 1.18 23.73 10.70
N ILE A 131 2.04 23.52 11.69
CA ILE A 131 1.86 22.47 12.70
C ILE A 131 0.62 22.86 13.50
N GLU A 132 -0.57 22.38 13.12
CA GLU A 132 -1.69 22.32 14.05
C GLU A 132 -1.47 21.06 14.90
N ASP A 133 -0.90 21.25 16.09
CA ASP A 133 -0.88 20.25 17.17
C ASP A 133 -2.33 19.91 17.55
N THR A 134 -2.97 18.99 16.84
CA THR A 134 -4.20 18.35 17.33
C THR A 134 -4.34 16.94 16.79
N ILE A 135 -3.47 16.04 17.24
CA ILE A 135 -3.91 14.65 17.44
C ILE A 135 -4.73 14.68 18.73
N HIS A 136 -6.05 14.77 18.62
CA HIS A 136 -6.90 14.55 19.79
C HIS A 136 -6.86 13.04 20.10
N PRO A 137 -6.30 12.60 21.24
CA PRO A 137 -6.04 11.18 21.50
C PRO A 137 -7.30 10.37 21.87
N ALA A 138 -8.49 10.94 21.69
CA ALA A 138 -9.75 10.36 22.18
C ALA A 138 -10.67 9.83 21.06
N GLY A 139 -10.23 9.82 19.79
CA GLY A 139 -11.11 9.53 18.65
C GLY A 139 -11.27 8.07 18.24
N GLU A 140 -10.36 7.16 18.60
CA GLU A 140 -10.38 5.77 18.09
C GLU A 140 -9.97 4.72 19.12
N ILE A 141 -10.48 4.79 20.34
CA ILE A 141 -10.50 3.63 21.25
C ILE A 141 -11.83 3.64 22.01
N GLY A 142 -12.88 3.06 21.43
CA GLY A 142 -14.19 3.12 22.07
C GLY A 142 -15.33 2.42 21.37
N LEU A 143 -15.14 1.22 20.81
CA LEU A 143 -16.23 0.24 20.63
C LEU A 143 -15.66 -1.18 20.83
N MET A 144 -15.10 -1.42 22.01
CA MET A 144 -15.15 -2.75 22.62
C MET A 144 -16.21 -2.69 23.72
N ASN A 145 -17.47 -2.89 23.34
CA ASN A 145 -18.47 -3.30 24.32
C ASN A 145 -18.41 -4.82 24.41
N ALA A 146 -17.61 -5.26 25.36
CA ALA A 146 -17.77 -6.55 26.01
C ALA A 146 -19.07 -6.49 26.84
N ASP A 147 -20.17 -6.97 26.28
CA ASP A 147 -21.26 -7.51 27.11
C ASP A 147 -21.11 -9.03 27.15
N ASN A 148 -20.22 -9.43 28.06
CA ASN A 148 -20.17 -10.78 28.58
C ASN A 148 -21.36 -10.95 29.53
N THR A 149 -22.46 -11.51 29.02
CA THR A 149 -23.48 -12.15 29.86
C THR A 149 -23.60 -13.61 29.44
N ALA A 150 -22.81 -14.45 30.10
CA ALA A 150 -23.05 -15.88 30.12
C ALA A 150 -24.33 -16.16 30.93
N PRO A 151 -25.19 -17.08 30.46
CA PRO A 151 -26.00 -17.89 31.35
C PRO A 151 -25.38 -19.29 31.44
N ILE A 152 -24.92 -19.61 32.64
CA ILE A 152 -24.86 -21.00 33.12
C ILE A 152 -26.27 -21.56 33.02
N TYR A 153 -26.49 -22.68 32.32
CA TYR A 153 -27.32 -23.82 32.79
C TYR A 153 -27.01 -25.09 31.99
N SER A 154 -26.96 -26.18 32.75
CA SER A 154 -26.81 -27.60 32.47
C SER A 154 -27.83 -28.21 31.48
N LEU A 155 -27.37 -29.05 30.55
CA LEU A 155 -27.38 -30.53 30.59
C LEU A 155 -26.73 -31.08 29.31
#